data_AF-A0A1I0RTP6-F1
#
_entry.id   AF-A0A1I0RTP6-F1
#
_cell.length_a   1.000
_cell.length_b   1.000
_cell.length_c   1.000
_cell.angle_alpha   90.00
_cell.angle_beta   90.00
_cell.angle_gamma   90.00
#
_symmetry.space_group_name_H-M   'P 1'
#
loop_
_entity.id
_entity.type
_entity.pdbx_description
1 polymer ?
#
loop_
_entity_poly.entity_id
_entity_poly.type
_entity_poly.pdbx_seq_one_letter_code
_entity_poly.pdbx_strand_id
1 'polypeptide(L)'
;MPDSLSSFEMTSKRIASFLGGLLCTGIIYGVLLYIAVMGTFSLSGERLTEKENREAFFFYTTLLITVITICIIYRLYRKGRKYSAVGISIPLLFALCICLQTGLVYAENLHYQQTFQKAIWTQSKLKPFSMAKTLVKSNMLIGKSMQHIIDQLGKGEEIEETGQNDNGVFFKFLTDDDSWNMYLYFKNDKVVDTYLYQEGF
;
A
#
# COMPACT_ATOMS: atom_id res chain seq x y z
N MET A 1 -58.15 20.53 -10.94
CA MET A 1 -56.68 20.75 -10.93
C MET A 1 -56.02 20.45 -9.57
N PRO A 2 -56.08 19.22 -9.02
CA PRO A 2 -55.25 18.82 -7.87
C PRO A 2 -54.02 17.94 -8.22
N ASP A 3 -53.93 17.39 -9.44
CA ASP A 3 -52.91 16.39 -9.78
C ASP A 3 -51.50 16.96 -10.10
N SER A 4 -51.41 18.25 -10.43
CA SER A 4 -50.11 18.90 -10.72
C SER A 4 -49.33 19.26 -9.45
N LEU A 5 -50.02 19.55 -8.34
CA LEU A 5 -49.39 19.89 -7.06
C LEU A 5 -48.87 18.63 -6.34
N SER A 6 -49.62 17.52 -6.39
CA SER A 6 -49.21 16.25 -5.77
C SER A 6 -48.03 15.58 -6.49
N SER A 7 -47.96 15.70 -7.82
CA SER A 7 -46.83 15.20 -8.61
C SER A 7 -45.54 16.02 -8.40
N PHE A 8 -45.65 17.34 -8.20
CA PHE A 8 -44.50 18.19 -7.90
C PHE A 8 -43.91 17.93 -6.50
N GLU A 9 -44.75 17.81 -5.47
CA GLU A 9 -44.29 17.47 -4.11
C GLU A 9 -43.62 16.08 -4.03
N MET A 10 -44.17 15.09 -4.73
CA MET A 10 -43.55 13.76 -4.82
C MET A 10 -42.18 13.81 -5.47
N THR A 11 -41.98 14.67 -6.47
CA THR A 11 -40.70 14.80 -7.19
C THR A 11 -39.65 15.49 -6.32
N SER A 12 -40.03 16.55 -5.58
CA SER A 12 -39.15 17.25 -4.65
C SER A 12 -38.64 16.36 -3.52
N LYS A 13 -39.51 15.57 -2.88
CA LYS A 13 -39.13 14.62 -1.81
C LYS A 13 -38.15 13.54 -2.30
N ARG A 14 -38.30 13.09 -3.54
CA ARG A 14 -37.41 12.10 -4.17
C ARG A 14 -36.01 12.69 -4.45
N ILE A 15 -35.96 13.91 -4.99
CA ILE A 15 -34.71 14.63 -5.25
C ILE A 15 -33.97 14.92 -3.94
N ALA A 16 -34.67 15.42 -2.92
CA ALA A 16 -34.07 15.68 -1.61
C ALA A 16 -33.48 14.40 -0.97
N SER A 17 -34.18 13.28 -1.10
CA SER A 17 -33.71 11.97 -0.58
C SER A 17 -32.48 11.44 -1.33
N PHE A 18 -32.38 11.70 -2.64
CA PHE A 18 -31.21 11.39 -3.46
C PHE A 18 -30.02 12.27 -3.07
N LEU A 19 -30.21 13.59 -3.02
CA LEU A 19 -29.16 14.55 -2.66
C LEU A 19 -28.65 14.33 -1.24
N GLY A 20 -29.55 14.04 -0.29
CA GLY A 20 -29.16 13.72 1.09
C GLY A 20 -28.31 12.46 1.19
N GLY A 21 -28.63 11.42 0.42
CA GLY A 21 -27.81 10.22 0.30
C GLY A 21 -26.43 10.56 -0.27
N LEU A 22 -26.40 11.26 -1.40
CA LEU A 22 -25.19 11.65 -2.10
C LEU A 22 -24.25 12.50 -1.23
N LEU A 23 -24.78 13.56 -0.59
CA LEU A 23 -24.02 14.46 0.28
C LEU A 23 -23.45 13.73 1.49
N CYS A 24 -24.25 12.91 2.17
CA CYS A 24 -23.80 12.17 3.35
C CYS A 24 -22.64 11.23 3.01
N THR A 25 -22.75 10.47 1.91
CA THR A 25 -21.66 9.60 1.46
C THR A 25 -20.48 10.35 0.89
N GLY A 26 -20.70 11.48 0.22
CA GLY A 26 -19.64 12.33 -0.30
C GLY A 26 -18.77 12.90 0.83
N ILE A 27 -19.38 13.34 1.93
CA ILE A 27 -18.64 13.80 3.11
C ILE A 27 -17.82 12.66 3.72
N ILE A 28 -18.43 11.49 3.93
CA ILE A 28 -17.73 10.32 4.51
C ILE A 28 -16.53 9.91 3.65
N TYR A 29 -16.72 9.75 2.34
CA TYR A 29 -15.63 9.40 1.44
C TYR A 29 -14.61 10.53 1.28
N GLY A 30 -15.02 11.79 1.33
CA GLY A 30 -14.11 12.93 1.34
C GLY A 30 -13.18 12.93 2.54
N VAL A 31 -13.71 12.66 3.74
CA VAL A 31 -12.89 12.52 4.96
C VAL A 31 -11.95 11.32 4.87
N LEU A 32 -12.44 10.17 4.41
CA LEU A 32 -11.61 8.97 4.26
C LEU A 32 -10.49 9.17 3.23
N LEU A 33 -10.79 9.83 2.11
CA LEU A 33 -9.80 10.17 1.10
C LEU A 33 -8.76 11.14 1.65
N TYR A 34 -9.18 12.16 2.39
CA TYR A 34 -8.26 13.09 3.05
C TYR A 34 -7.31 12.38 4.02
N ILE A 35 -7.85 11.51 4.88
CA ILE A 35 -7.03 10.71 5.81
C ILE A 35 -6.07 9.81 5.04
N ALA A 36 -6.52 9.18 3.94
CA ALA A 36 -5.67 8.33 3.12
C ALA A 36 -4.52 9.11 2.47
N VAL A 37 -4.81 10.28 1.89
CA VAL A 37 -3.79 11.16 1.30
C VAL A 37 -2.78 11.61 2.36
N MET A 38 -3.25 12.04 3.54
CA MET A 38 -2.36 12.42 4.64
C MET A 38 -1.50 11.25 5.12
N GLY A 39 -2.03 10.03 5.11
CA GLY A 39 -1.28 8.81 5.46
C GLY A 39 -0.28 8.33 4.40
N THR A 40 -0.40 8.80 3.15
CA THR A 40 0.55 8.46 2.07
C THR A 40 1.79 9.36 2.03
N PHE A 41 1.76 10.54 2.67
CA PHE A 41 2.95 11.38 2.79
C PHE A 41 3.83 10.89 3.95
N SER A 42 4.88 10.13 3.64
CA SER A 42 5.97 9.86 4.58
C SER A 42 7.08 10.90 4.38
N LEU A 43 7.28 11.77 5.36
CA LEU A 43 8.40 12.73 5.37
C LEU A 43 9.72 12.08 5.84
N SER A 44 9.66 10.86 6.37
CA SER A 44 10.82 10.04 6.71
C SER A 44 10.96 8.89 5.74
N GLY A 45 12.18 8.35 5.62
CA GLY A 45 12.37 7.09 4.90
C GLY A 45 11.61 5.94 5.57
N GLU A 46 11.36 4.88 4.82
CA GLU A 46 10.52 3.75 5.25
C GLU A 46 11.11 2.40 4.83
N ARG A 47 10.87 1.37 5.65
CA ARG A 47 11.21 -0.01 5.29
C ARG A 47 10.18 -0.59 4.33
N LEU A 48 10.58 -1.53 3.47
CA LEU A 48 9.66 -2.18 2.54
C LEU A 48 8.47 -2.82 3.27
N THR A 49 8.73 -3.46 4.41
CA THR A 49 7.68 -4.08 5.24
C THR A 49 6.66 -3.05 5.74
N GLU A 50 7.09 -1.83 6.07
CA GLU A 50 6.20 -0.76 6.53
C GLU A 50 5.31 -0.28 5.38
N LYS A 51 5.89 -0.08 4.19
CA LYS A 51 5.13 0.27 2.99
C LYS A 51 4.11 -0.79 2.61
N GLU A 52 4.52 -2.06 2.55
CA GLU A 52 3.61 -3.18 2.23
C GLU A 52 2.48 -3.31 3.26
N ASN A 53 2.78 -3.14 4.55
CA ASN A 53 1.77 -3.15 5.60
C ASN A 53 0.79 -1.98 5.47
N ARG A 54 1.28 -0.79 5.13
CA ARG A 54 0.45 0.39 4.86
C ARG A 54 -0.48 0.17 3.68
N GLU A 55 0.05 -0.35 2.56
CA GLU A 55 -0.73 -0.68 1.36
C GLU A 55 -1.78 -1.76 1.66
N ALA A 56 -1.41 -2.82 2.39
CA ALA A 56 -2.33 -3.86 2.81
C ALA A 56 -3.45 -3.30 3.70
N PHE A 57 -3.11 -2.47 4.68
CA PHE A 57 -4.07 -1.80 5.55
C PHE A 57 -5.06 -0.94 4.76
N PHE A 58 -4.56 -0.15 3.80
CA PHE A 58 -5.40 0.65 2.91
C PHE A 58 -6.35 -0.21 2.08
N PHE A 59 -5.85 -1.31 1.51
CA PHE A 59 -6.66 -2.22 0.72
C PHE A 59 -7.79 -2.84 1.58
N TYR A 60 -7.47 -3.44 2.73
CA TYR A 60 -8.47 -4.07 3.60
C TYR A 60 -9.49 -3.08 4.14
N THR A 61 -9.06 -1.86 4.48
CA THR A 61 -9.97 -0.80 4.96
C THR A 61 -10.94 -0.37 3.85
N THR A 62 -10.43 -0.15 2.64
CA THR A 62 -11.24 0.24 1.48
C THR A 62 -12.23 -0.86 1.10
N LEU A 63 -11.79 -2.12 1.13
CA LEU A 63 -12.64 -3.29 0.89
C LEU A 63 -13.76 -3.38 1.93
N LEU A 64 -13.44 -3.24 3.22
CA LEU A 64 -14.41 -3.30 4.31
C LEU A 64 -15.49 -2.22 4.16
N ILE A 65 -15.07 -0.96 3.91
CA ILE A 65 -15.99 0.17 3.70
C ILE A 65 -16.88 -0.10 2.49
N THR A 66 -16.33 -0.63 1.40
CA THR A 66 -17.09 -0.97 0.19
C THR A 66 -18.17 -2.02 0.47
N VAL A 67 -17.83 -3.09 1.21
CA VAL A 67 -18.79 -4.13 1.63
C VAL A 67 -19.89 -3.55 2.51
N ILE A 68 -19.54 -2.74 3.51
CA ILE A 68 -20.51 -2.08 4.40
C ILE A 68 -21.46 -1.19 3.58
N THR A 69 -20.94 -0.39 2.65
CA THR A 69 -21.75 0.47 1.78
C THR A 69 -22.72 -0.34 0.92
N ILE A 70 -22.28 -1.46 0.34
CA ILE A 70 -23.15 -2.38 -0.41
C ILE A 70 -24.28 -2.92 0.51
N CYS A 71 -23.96 -3.33 1.74
CA CYS A 71 -24.96 -3.78 2.70
C CYS A 71 -25.97 -2.68 3.06
N ILE A 72 -25.53 -1.43 3.22
CA ILE A 72 -26.39 -0.27 3.48
C ILE A 72 -27.32 -0.01 2.30
N ILE A 73 -26.80 0.02 1.07
CA ILE A 73 -27.59 0.16 -0.17
C ILE A 73 -28.67 -0.93 -0.23
N TYR A 74 -28.29 -2.18 -0.02
CA TYR A 74 -29.21 -3.31 -0.02
C TYR A 74 -30.34 -3.15 1.01
N ARG A 75 -29.99 -2.74 2.24
CA ARG A 75 -30.95 -2.50 3.31
C ARG A 75 -31.91 -1.34 2.98
N LEU A 76 -31.41 -0.28 2.35
CA LEU A 76 -32.23 0.86 1.92
C LEU A 76 -33.19 0.48 0.80
N TYR A 77 -32.74 -0.33 -0.17
CA TYR A 77 -33.61 -0.90 -1.20
C TYR A 77 -34.74 -1.73 -0.60
N ARG A 78 -34.44 -2.62 0.35
CA ARG A 78 -35.46 -3.43 1.04
C ARG A 78 -36.48 -2.61 1.83
N LYS A 79 -36.07 -1.45 2.37
CA LYS A 79 -36.96 -0.52 3.09
C LYS A 79 -37.77 0.42 2.17
N GLY A 80 -37.71 0.23 0.85
CA GLY A 80 -38.41 1.09 -0.11
C GLY A 80 -37.78 2.47 -0.33
N ARG A 81 -36.62 2.76 0.27
CA ARG A 81 -35.88 4.03 0.13
C ARG A 81 -34.97 4.02 -1.10
N LYS A 82 -35.56 3.75 -2.28
CA LYS A 82 -34.84 3.52 -3.54
C LYS A 82 -33.98 4.72 -3.96
N TYR A 83 -34.48 5.95 -3.82
CA TYR A 83 -33.78 7.16 -4.27
C TYR A 83 -32.52 7.48 -3.45
N SER A 84 -32.56 7.30 -2.13
CA SER A 84 -31.35 7.42 -1.30
C SER A 84 -30.34 6.32 -1.62
N ALA A 85 -30.80 5.11 -1.91
CA ALA A 85 -29.91 4.01 -2.31
C ALA A 85 -29.18 4.33 -3.63
N VAL A 86 -29.88 4.87 -4.63
CA VAL A 86 -29.28 5.34 -5.91
C VAL A 86 -28.26 6.46 -5.67
N GLY A 87 -28.56 7.41 -4.78
CA GLY A 87 -27.63 8.49 -4.42
C GLY A 87 -26.31 7.97 -3.84
N ILE A 88 -26.38 6.91 -3.03
CA ILE A 88 -25.22 6.24 -2.44
C ILE A 88 -24.48 5.35 -3.46
N SER A 89 -25.18 4.80 -4.47
CA SER A 89 -24.57 3.96 -5.49
C SER A 89 -23.55 4.70 -6.37
N ILE A 90 -23.72 6.01 -6.60
CA ILE A 90 -22.80 6.78 -7.46
C ILE A 90 -21.39 6.85 -6.84
N PRO A 91 -21.20 7.31 -5.58
CA PRO A 91 -19.89 7.29 -4.94
C PRO A 91 -19.33 5.88 -4.76
N LEU A 92 -20.18 4.86 -4.61
CA LEU A 92 -19.74 3.47 -4.52
C LEU A 92 -19.01 3.01 -5.79
N LEU A 93 -19.44 3.43 -6.99
CA LEU A 93 -18.74 3.09 -8.23
C LEU A 93 -17.30 3.62 -8.23
N PHE A 94 -17.09 4.84 -7.75
CA PHE A 94 -15.73 5.40 -7.60
C PHE A 94 -14.91 4.62 -6.57
N ALA A 95 -15.50 4.28 -5.41
CA ALA A 95 -14.84 3.47 -4.39
C ALA A 95 -14.44 2.09 -4.92
N LEU A 96 -15.28 1.46 -5.76
CA LEU A 96 -14.97 0.19 -6.41
C LEU A 96 -13.77 0.31 -7.37
N CYS A 97 -13.69 1.37 -8.18
CA CYS A 97 -12.53 1.62 -9.04
C CYS A 97 -11.23 1.73 -8.22
N ILE A 98 -11.26 2.49 -7.11
CA ILE A 98 -10.11 2.63 -6.20
C ILE A 98 -9.76 1.28 -5.56
N CYS A 99 -10.76 0.52 -5.12
CA CYS A 99 -10.57 -0.81 -4.53
C CYS A 99 -9.92 -1.79 -5.53
N LEU A 100 -10.31 -1.74 -6.81
CA LEU A 100 -9.71 -2.56 -7.85
C LEU A 100 -8.26 -2.14 -8.13
N GLN A 101 -7.99 -0.85 -8.24
CA GLN A 101 -6.63 -0.34 -8.47
C GLN A 101 -5.68 -0.71 -7.33
N THR A 102 -6.10 -0.48 -6.08
CA THR A 102 -5.32 -0.86 -4.89
C THR A 102 -5.16 -2.38 -4.76
N GLY A 103 -6.18 -3.15 -5.16
CA GLY A 103 -6.10 -4.60 -5.21
C GLY A 103 -5.09 -5.13 -6.22
N LEU A 104 -4.96 -4.50 -7.40
CA LEU A 104 -3.94 -4.87 -8.39
C LEU A 104 -2.53 -4.62 -7.85
N VAL A 105 -2.28 -3.44 -7.27
CA VAL A 105 -0.98 -3.11 -6.66
C VAL A 105 -0.63 -4.09 -5.54
N TYR A 106 -1.59 -4.41 -4.67
CA TYR A 106 -1.40 -5.40 -3.61
C TYR A 106 -1.12 -6.81 -4.17
N ALA A 107 -1.80 -7.21 -5.26
CA ALA A 107 -1.60 -8.52 -5.88
C ALA A 107 -0.22 -8.67 -6.55
N GLU A 108 0.30 -7.60 -7.16
CA GLU A 108 1.68 -7.56 -7.67
C GLU A 108 2.69 -7.76 -6.52
N ASN A 109 2.41 -7.15 -5.36
CA ASN A 109 3.20 -7.33 -4.15
C ASN A 109 3.07 -8.71 -3.48
N LEU A 110 2.17 -9.59 -3.92
CA LEU A 110 2.09 -10.98 -3.47
C LEU A 110 2.86 -11.96 -4.37
N HIS A 111 2.95 -11.67 -5.68
CA HIS A 111 3.55 -12.56 -6.68
C HIS A 111 5.02 -12.24 -7.00
N TYR A 112 5.74 -11.66 -6.04
CA TYR A 112 7.16 -11.35 -6.19
C TYR A 112 7.99 -12.59 -5.80
N GLN A 113 8.31 -13.45 -6.75
CA GLN A 113 9.34 -14.46 -6.54
C GLN A 113 10.22 -14.53 -7.76
N GLN A 114 11.32 -13.78 -7.73
CA GLN A 114 12.40 -13.95 -8.69
C GLN A 114 13.54 -14.70 -8.01
N THR A 115 13.85 -15.90 -8.52
CA THR A 115 14.97 -16.69 -8.02
C THR A 115 16.27 -15.88 -8.10
N PHE A 116 17.04 -15.87 -7.02
CA PHE A 116 18.34 -15.21 -6.99
C PHE A 116 19.29 -15.85 -8.02
N GLN A 117 19.84 -15.01 -8.90
CA GLN A 117 20.84 -15.44 -9.89
C GLN A 117 22.10 -14.58 -9.75
N LYS A 118 23.17 -15.20 -9.26
CA LYS A 118 24.46 -14.50 -9.04
C LYS A 118 24.95 -13.81 -10.31
N ALA A 119 24.85 -14.47 -11.47
CA ALA A 119 25.29 -13.90 -12.74
C ALA A 119 24.63 -12.55 -13.05
N ILE A 120 23.31 -12.46 -12.89
CA ILE A 120 22.56 -11.21 -13.10
C ILE A 120 22.91 -10.19 -12.01
N TRP A 121 22.97 -10.63 -10.75
CA TRP A 121 23.31 -9.76 -9.62
C TRP A 121 24.67 -9.07 -9.78
N THR A 122 25.67 -9.78 -10.30
CA THR A 122 27.04 -9.27 -10.45
C THR A 122 27.27 -8.45 -11.72
N GLN A 123 26.35 -8.47 -12.69
CA GLN A 123 26.52 -7.79 -13.98
C GLN A 123 26.48 -6.26 -13.89
N SER A 124 25.70 -5.72 -12.95
CA SER A 124 25.49 -4.28 -12.83
C SER A 124 25.86 -3.78 -11.43
N LYS A 125 26.21 -2.49 -11.34
CA LYS A 125 26.35 -1.79 -10.06
C LYS A 125 24.98 -1.69 -9.37
N LEU A 126 23.93 -1.38 -10.13
CA LEU A 126 22.54 -1.37 -9.66
C LEU A 126 22.00 -2.79 -9.64
N LYS A 127 21.45 -3.22 -8.51
CA LYS A 127 20.97 -4.58 -8.29
C LYS A 127 19.47 -4.67 -8.63
N PRO A 128 18.99 -5.75 -9.28
CA PRO A 128 17.57 -5.88 -9.54
C PRO A 128 16.75 -5.83 -8.25
N PHE A 129 15.84 -4.88 -8.14
CA PHE A 129 15.01 -4.66 -6.95
C PHE A 129 14.21 -5.91 -6.57
N SER A 130 13.65 -6.60 -7.56
CA SER A 130 12.93 -7.87 -7.39
C SER A 130 13.79 -8.98 -6.75
N MET A 131 15.09 -9.05 -7.08
CA MET A 131 16.01 -10.00 -6.46
C MET A 131 16.37 -9.57 -5.03
N ALA A 132 16.64 -8.28 -4.81
CA ALA A 132 16.90 -7.74 -3.48
C ALA A 132 15.71 -7.98 -2.55
N LYS A 133 14.50 -7.73 -3.03
CA LYS A 133 13.24 -8.01 -2.34
C LYS A 133 13.09 -9.50 -2.00
N THR A 134 13.44 -10.38 -2.93
CA THR A 134 13.42 -11.83 -2.69
C THR A 134 14.43 -12.23 -1.61
N LEU A 135 15.68 -11.73 -1.68
CA LEU A 135 16.73 -12.02 -0.70
C LEU A 135 16.32 -11.59 0.72
N VAL A 136 15.76 -10.39 0.86
CA VAL A 136 15.28 -9.85 2.13
C VAL A 136 14.10 -10.67 2.66
N LYS A 137 13.05 -10.87 1.87
CA LYS A 137 11.82 -11.53 2.35
C LYS A 137 11.97 -13.03 2.59
N SER A 138 12.96 -13.67 1.97
CA SER A 138 13.27 -15.09 2.19
C SER A 138 14.23 -15.32 3.36
N ASN A 139 14.78 -14.27 3.99
CA ASN A 139 15.79 -14.35 5.04
C ASN A 139 17.02 -15.21 4.65
N MET A 140 17.30 -15.39 3.35
CA MET A 140 18.36 -16.29 2.85
C MET A 140 19.76 -15.92 3.34
N LEU A 141 19.97 -14.65 3.68
CA LEU A 141 21.26 -14.10 4.07
C LEU A 141 21.46 -14.07 5.59
N ILE A 142 20.39 -14.18 6.38
CA ILE A 142 20.46 -14.14 7.84
C ILE A 142 21.34 -15.29 8.35
N GLY A 143 22.25 -14.97 9.27
CA GLY A 143 23.18 -15.91 9.87
C GLY A 143 24.38 -16.31 9.02
N LYS A 144 24.46 -15.86 7.75
CA LYS A 144 25.64 -16.07 6.89
C LYS A 144 26.79 -15.18 7.33
N SER A 145 28.03 -15.64 7.11
CA SER A 145 29.22 -14.86 7.43
C SER A 145 29.46 -13.73 6.42
N MET A 146 30.20 -12.70 6.82
CA MET A 146 30.57 -11.59 5.92
C MET A 146 31.29 -12.10 4.66
N GLN A 147 32.24 -13.02 4.82
CA GLN A 147 32.94 -13.62 3.68
C GLN A 147 31.97 -14.34 2.73
N HIS A 148 31.01 -15.10 3.27
CA HIS A 148 30.02 -15.79 2.44
C HIS A 148 29.14 -14.81 1.66
N ILE A 149 28.76 -13.68 2.29
CA ILE A 149 28.02 -12.62 1.61
C ILE A 149 28.85 -12.00 0.49
N ILE A 150 30.12 -11.67 0.74
CA ILE A 150 31.02 -11.11 -0.27
C ILE A 150 31.21 -12.08 -1.44
N ASP A 151 31.37 -13.37 -1.15
CA ASP A 151 31.51 -14.41 -2.17
C ASP A 151 30.23 -14.57 -3.01
N GLN A 152 29.05 -14.38 -2.42
CA GLN A 152 27.76 -14.58 -3.10
C GLN A 152 27.25 -13.33 -3.81
N LEU A 153 27.29 -12.17 -3.16
CA LEU A 153 26.69 -10.91 -3.61
C LEU A 153 27.73 -9.89 -4.11
N GLY A 154 29.02 -10.11 -3.84
CA GLY A 154 30.06 -9.11 -4.00
C GLY A 154 30.15 -8.17 -2.79
N LYS A 155 31.15 -7.27 -2.81
CA LYS A 155 31.32 -6.26 -1.76
C LYS A 155 30.30 -5.13 -1.98
N GLY A 156 29.45 -4.89 -0.98
CA GLY A 156 28.56 -3.73 -0.93
C GLY A 156 29.30 -2.44 -0.54
N GLU A 157 28.61 -1.31 -0.60
CA GLU A 157 29.12 -0.07 -0.02
C GLU A 157 29.02 -0.16 1.50
N GLU A 158 30.14 0.00 2.19
CA GLU A 158 30.20 -0.04 3.65
C GLU A 158 29.77 1.33 4.19
N ILE A 159 28.80 1.34 5.11
CA ILE A 159 28.27 2.55 5.72
C ILE A 159 28.52 2.50 7.21
N GLU A 160 29.25 3.50 7.71
CA GLU A 160 29.37 3.76 9.14
C GLU A 160 28.10 4.46 9.61
N GLU A 161 27.28 3.78 10.41
CA GLU A 161 26.13 4.45 11.03
C GLU A 161 26.64 5.25 12.24
N THR A 162 26.73 6.57 12.08
CA THR A 162 27.11 7.50 13.16
C THR A 162 25.94 7.58 14.15
N GLY A 163 25.94 6.74 15.20
CA GLY A 163 24.98 6.89 16.29
C GLY A 163 24.64 5.67 17.15
N GLN A 164 24.99 4.45 16.75
CA GLN A 164 24.80 3.28 17.60
C GLN A 164 26.13 2.83 18.21
N ASN A 165 26.19 2.76 19.55
CA ASN A 165 27.26 2.13 20.35
C ASN A 165 27.27 0.59 20.17
N ASP A 166 27.03 0.10 18.96
CA ASP A 166 27.05 -1.31 18.63
C ASP A 166 28.08 -1.50 17.52
N ASN A 167 29.10 -2.34 17.75
CA ASN A 167 30.22 -2.60 16.83
C ASN A 167 29.79 -3.36 15.55
N GLY A 168 28.60 -3.06 15.01
CA GLY A 168 28.07 -3.65 13.80
C GLY A 168 28.48 -2.86 12.55
N VAL A 169 28.38 -3.52 11.40
CA VAL A 169 28.74 -2.95 10.09
C VAL A 169 27.53 -3.07 9.18
N PHE A 170 27.22 -2.01 8.43
CA PHE A 170 26.17 -2.04 7.41
C PHE A 170 26.76 -2.11 6.02
N PHE A 171 26.26 -3.04 5.19
CA PHE A 171 26.49 -3.03 3.76
C PHE A 171 25.23 -2.54 3.03
N LYS A 172 25.40 -1.55 2.15
CA LYS A 172 24.38 -1.03 1.24
C LYS A 172 24.61 -1.56 -0.17
N PHE A 173 23.53 -1.98 -0.81
CA PHE A 173 23.47 -2.30 -2.23
C PHE A 173 22.40 -1.43 -2.89
N LEU A 174 22.81 -0.63 -3.87
CA LEU A 174 21.90 0.17 -4.68
C LEU A 174 21.04 -0.73 -5.55
N THR A 175 19.73 -0.44 -5.64
CA THR A 175 18.86 -1.18 -6.56
C THR A 175 18.60 -0.40 -7.84
N ASP A 176 18.07 -1.06 -8.88
CA ASP A 176 17.64 -0.43 -10.14
C ASP A 176 16.32 0.34 -10.00
N ASP A 177 15.64 0.20 -8.86
CA ASP A 177 14.66 1.16 -8.39
C ASP A 177 15.38 2.19 -7.50
N ASP A 178 15.60 3.38 -8.04
CA ASP A 178 16.32 4.48 -7.37
C ASP A 178 15.71 4.88 -6.02
N SER A 179 14.45 4.49 -5.77
CA SER A 179 13.79 4.74 -4.50
C SER A 179 14.10 3.69 -3.43
N TRP A 180 14.78 2.59 -3.74
CA TRP A 180 15.06 1.50 -2.79
C TRP A 180 16.52 1.10 -2.75
N ASN A 181 17.00 0.88 -1.53
CA ASN A 181 18.33 0.36 -1.26
C ASN A 181 18.24 -0.84 -0.33
N MET A 182 19.05 -1.86 -0.60
CA MET A 182 19.13 -3.05 0.25
C MET A 182 20.24 -2.86 1.28
N TYR A 183 19.93 -3.12 2.53
CA TYR A 183 20.84 -3.03 3.65
C TYR A 183 21.01 -4.39 4.31
N LEU A 184 22.25 -4.72 4.67
CA LEU A 184 22.59 -5.88 5.47
C LEU A 184 23.31 -5.40 6.71
N TYR A 185 22.82 -5.78 7.88
CA TYR A 185 23.45 -5.49 9.15
C TYR A 185 24.25 -6.68 9.65
N PHE A 186 25.55 -6.47 9.87
CA PHE A 186 26.46 -7.47 10.39
C PHE A 186 26.76 -7.21 11.87
N LYS A 187 26.73 -8.28 12.67
CA LYS A 187 27.20 -8.28 14.06
C LYS A 187 27.99 -9.56 14.31
N ASN A 188 29.20 -9.43 14.85
CA ASN A 188 30.11 -10.55 15.09
C ASN A 188 30.33 -11.44 13.84
N ASP A 189 30.66 -10.82 12.70
CA ASP A 189 30.87 -11.46 11.39
C ASP A 189 29.63 -12.13 10.77
N LYS A 190 28.43 -11.99 11.35
CA LYS A 190 27.21 -12.60 10.81
C LYS A 190 26.14 -11.58 10.47
N VAL A 191 25.37 -11.84 9.43
CA VAL A 191 24.17 -11.04 9.10
C VAL A 191 23.10 -11.28 10.17
N VAL A 192 22.63 -10.20 10.80
CA VAL A 192 21.58 -10.23 11.83
C VAL A 192 20.26 -9.64 11.32
N ASP A 193 20.32 -8.65 10.43
CA ASP A 193 19.14 -8.06 9.80
C ASP A 193 19.42 -7.81 8.31
N THR A 194 18.36 -7.92 7.51
CA THR A 194 18.37 -7.52 6.10
C THR A 194 17.06 -6.82 5.79
N TYR A 195 17.14 -5.63 5.21
CA TYR A 195 15.95 -4.85 4.88
C TYR A 195 16.15 -4.05 3.61
N LEU A 196 15.02 -3.74 2.96
CA LEU A 196 14.95 -2.73 1.90
C LEU A 196 14.45 -1.45 2.52
N TYR A 197 15.12 -0.34 2.23
CA TYR A 197 14.80 0.97 2.76
C TYR A 197 14.72 2.00 1.64
N GLN A 198 13.65 2.77 1.67
CA GLN A 198 13.43 3.93 0.82
C GLN A 198 13.84 5.17 1.60
N GLU A 199 14.80 5.93 1.08
CA GLU A 199 15.22 7.20 1.68
C GLU A 199 14.09 8.24 1.49
N GLY A 200 13.78 8.99 2.54
CA GLY A 200 12.76 10.05 2.50
C GLY A 200 13.24 11.27 1.70
N PHE A 201 12.28 12.06 1.20
CA PHE A 201 12.52 13.32 0.49
C PHE A 201 12.77 14.50 1.46
#